data_AF-A0A1F3TRY6-F1
#
_entry.id   AF-A0A1F3TRY6-F1
#
_cell.length_a   1.000
_cell.length_b   1.000
_cell.length_c   1.000
_cell.angle_alpha   90.00
_cell.angle_beta   90.00
_cell.angle_gamma   90.00
#
_symmetry.space_group_name_H-M   'P 1'
#
loop_
_entity.id
_entity.type
_entity.pdbx_description
1 polymer ?
#
loop_
_entity_poly.entity_id
_entity_poly.type
_entity_poly.pdbx_seq_one_letter_code
_entity_poly.pdbx_strand_id
1 'polypeptide(L)'
;MRQYKLIAIILFAFSALAVSPEPTNATYEEFQRSKDQFLAMKLTQKDFSKKFKELDSQLTALYEKLKASESEELSVEGNQMALDLELLEPLRQLANSKFDKAACREARHSNQMNVTPEDKEQNDVIEKVIQSICK
;
A
#
# COMPACT_ATOMS: atom_id res chain seq x y z
N MET A 1 33.70 -5.84 58.66
CA MET A 1 32.49 -5.01 58.65
C MET A 1 32.30 -4.47 57.24
N ARG A 2 31.35 -5.04 56.49
CA ARG A 2 31.04 -4.72 55.08
C ARG A 2 30.03 -3.56 55.07
N GLN A 3 30.42 -2.44 54.47
CA GLN A 3 29.50 -1.33 54.20
C GLN A 3 28.81 -1.57 52.86
N TYR A 4 27.50 -1.85 52.90
CA TYR A 4 26.66 -1.93 51.70
C TYR A 4 26.26 -0.51 51.31
N LYS A 5 26.76 -0.02 50.17
CA LYS A 5 26.23 1.18 49.53
C LYS A 5 24.93 0.81 48.81
N LEU A 6 23.81 1.30 49.34
CA LEU A 6 22.53 1.31 48.64
C LEU A 6 22.66 2.12 47.35
N ILE A 7 22.53 1.45 46.20
CA ILE A 7 22.36 2.11 44.90
C ILE A 7 20.87 2.36 44.74
N ALA A 8 20.49 3.64 44.79
CA ALA A 8 19.16 4.10 44.43
C ALA A 8 18.98 3.90 42.91
N ILE A 9 18.15 2.92 42.53
CA ILE A 9 17.72 2.75 41.14
C ILE A 9 16.69 3.85 40.87
N ILE A 10 17.12 4.84 40.10
CA ILE A 10 16.24 5.85 39.50
C ILE A 10 15.31 5.12 38.54
N LEU A 11 14.05 5.00 38.93
CA LEU A 11 12.94 4.63 38.05
C LEU A 11 12.81 5.73 37.00
N PHE A 12 13.39 5.50 35.81
CA PHE A 12 12.98 6.20 34.61
C PHE A 12 11.54 5.79 34.33
N ALA A 13 10.60 6.65 34.73
CA ALA A 13 9.26 6.62 34.20
C ALA A 13 9.37 6.92 32.70
N PHE A 14 9.37 5.87 31.88
CA PHE A 14 9.01 6.00 30.49
C PHE A 14 7.55 6.47 30.48
N SER A 15 7.35 7.77 30.38
CA SER A 15 6.11 8.31 29.86
C SER A 15 5.99 7.78 28.44
N ALA A 16 5.26 6.67 28.29
CA ALA A 16 4.65 6.33 27.03
C ALA A 16 3.72 7.50 26.70
N LEU A 17 4.23 8.47 25.94
CA LEU A 17 3.37 9.32 25.13
C LEU A 17 2.63 8.34 24.23
N ALA A 18 1.42 7.97 24.65
CA ALA A 18 0.44 7.43 23.74
C ALA A 18 0.26 8.52 22.68
N VAL A 19 1.01 8.41 21.58
CA VAL A 19 0.63 9.01 20.31
C VAL A 19 -0.70 8.36 20.01
N SER A 20 -1.78 9.03 20.44
CA SER A 20 -3.10 8.75 19.92
C SER A 20 -2.95 8.83 18.40
N PRO A 21 -3.31 7.79 17.63
CA PRO A 21 -3.37 7.96 16.19
C PRO A 21 -4.30 9.14 15.94
N GLU A 22 -3.82 10.15 15.20
CA GLU A 22 -4.73 11.17 14.67
C GLU A 22 -5.87 10.43 13.95
N PRO A 23 -7.12 10.91 14.04
CA PRO A 23 -8.22 10.28 13.31
C PRO A 23 -7.87 10.32 11.82
N THR A 24 -7.49 9.17 11.28
CA THR A 24 -7.14 9.01 9.87
C THR A 24 -8.34 9.40 9.01
N ASN A 25 -8.09 10.05 7.87
CA ASN A 25 -9.15 10.46 6.97
C ASN A 25 -9.93 9.23 6.50
N ALA A 26 -11.25 9.18 6.73
CA ALA A 26 -12.08 8.03 6.37
C ALA A 26 -11.96 7.64 4.89
N THR A 27 -11.68 8.61 4.00
CA THR A 27 -11.43 8.36 2.56
C THR A 27 -10.12 7.58 2.34
N TYR A 28 -9.08 7.92 3.10
CA TYR A 28 -7.79 7.22 3.07
C TYR A 28 -7.91 5.81 3.63
N GLU A 29 -8.61 5.63 4.75
CA GLU A 29 -8.87 4.30 5.33
C GLU A 29 -9.65 3.39 4.37
N GLU A 30 -10.66 3.94 3.69
CA GLU A 30 -11.43 3.19 2.69
C GLU A 30 -10.55 2.77 1.52
N PHE A 31 -9.68 3.67 1.04
CA PHE A 31 -8.73 3.40 -0.03
C PHE A 31 -7.78 2.25 0.34
N GLN A 32 -7.11 2.35 1.50
CA GLN A 32 -6.17 1.32 1.96
C GLN A 32 -6.87 -0.03 2.10
N ARG A 33 -8.04 -0.05 2.74
CA ARG A 33 -8.83 -1.27 2.90
C ARG A 33 -9.21 -1.89 1.56
N SER A 34 -9.67 -1.11 0.59
CA SER A 34 -10.05 -1.64 -0.72
C SER A 34 -8.85 -2.18 -1.50
N LYS A 35 -7.70 -1.48 -1.46
CA LYS A 35 -6.43 -1.94 -2.03
C LYS A 35 -6.02 -3.28 -1.41
N ASP A 36 -5.91 -3.33 -0.09
CA ASP A 36 -5.42 -4.50 0.64
C ASP A 36 -6.35 -5.71 0.48
N GLN A 37 -7.66 -5.48 0.52
CA GLN A 37 -8.64 -6.52 0.26
C GLN A 37 -8.46 -7.14 -1.12
N PHE A 38 -8.25 -6.31 -2.15
CA PHE A 38 -8.02 -6.82 -3.50
C PHE A 38 -6.70 -7.58 -3.62
N LEU A 39 -5.60 -7.06 -3.07
CA LEU A 39 -4.29 -7.71 -3.13
C LEU A 39 -4.26 -9.05 -2.39
N ALA A 40 -5.13 -9.23 -1.40
CA ALA A 40 -5.32 -10.51 -0.70
C ALA A 40 -6.23 -11.51 -1.46
N MET A 41 -6.93 -11.10 -2.52
CA MET A 41 -7.83 -12.00 -3.25
C MET A 41 -7.06 -13.02 -4.09
N LYS A 42 -7.57 -14.26 -4.09
CA LYS A 42 -7.14 -15.28 -5.05
C LYS A 42 -7.98 -15.14 -6.31
N LEU A 43 -7.39 -14.57 -7.37
CA LEU A 43 -8.07 -14.30 -8.63
C LEU A 43 -7.59 -15.21 -9.76
N THR A 44 -8.47 -15.46 -10.73
CA THR A 44 -8.12 -16.05 -12.01
C THR A 44 -7.88 -14.94 -13.04
N GLN A 45 -7.20 -15.23 -14.15
CA GLN A 45 -7.08 -14.26 -15.27
C GLN A 45 -8.44 -13.70 -15.71
N LYS A 46 -9.47 -14.57 -15.76
CA LYS A 46 -10.83 -14.21 -16.20
C LYS A 46 -11.46 -13.16 -15.30
N ASP A 47 -11.29 -13.30 -13.98
CA ASP A 47 -11.93 -12.42 -13.01
C ASP A 47 -11.06 -11.20 -12.69
N PHE A 48 -9.74 -11.31 -12.87
CA PHE A 48 -8.76 -10.28 -12.56
C PHE A 48 -9.02 -8.99 -13.32
N SER A 49 -9.10 -9.02 -14.66
CA SER A 49 -9.30 -7.78 -15.45
C SER A 49 -10.53 -6.99 -15.03
N LYS A 50 -11.65 -7.69 -14.77
CA LYS A 50 -12.89 -7.05 -14.37
C LYS A 50 -12.75 -6.44 -12.98
N LYS A 51 -12.33 -7.24 -12.00
CA LYS A 51 -12.22 -6.79 -10.60
C LYS A 51 -11.17 -5.72 -10.41
N PHE A 52 -10.05 -5.79 -11.13
CA PHE A 52 -9.02 -4.76 -11.07
C PHE A 52 -9.54 -3.44 -11.63
N LYS A 53 -10.27 -3.44 -12.75
CA LYS A 53 -10.86 -2.20 -13.30
C LYS A 53 -11.89 -1.57 -12.36
N GLU A 54 -12.69 -2.40 -11.68
CA GLU A 54 -13.62 -1.95 -10.64
C GLU A 54 -12.86 -1.31 -9.47
N LEU A 55 -11.82 -1.97 -8.97
CA LEU A 55 -10.94 -1.44 -7.93
C LEU A 55 -10.27 -0.13 -8.37
N ASP A 56 -9.64 -0.11 -9.54
CA ASP A 56 -8.86 1.01 -10.05
C ASP A 56 -9.72 2.28 -10.17
N SER A 57 -10.94 2.11 -10.68
CA SER A 57 -11.94 3.19 -10.70
C SER A 57 -12.32 3.66 -9.30
N GLN A 58 -12.48 2.74 -8.35
CA GLN A 58 -12.84 3.07 -6.97
C GLN A 58 -11.70 3.83 -6.26
N LEU A 59 -10.46 3.33 -6.35
CA LEU A 59 -9.29 3.95 -5.75
C LEU A 59 -9.03 5.34 -6.33
N THR A 60 -9.16 5.50 -7.65
CA THR A 60 -9.05 6.82 -8.31
C THR A 60 -10.12 7.79 -7.82
N ALA A 61 -11.37 7.33 -7.68
CA ALA A 61 -12.46 8.18 -7.17
C ALA A 61 -12.23 8.62 -5.71
N LEU A 62 -11.70 7.73 -4.87
CA LEU A 62 -11.33 8.06 -3.49
C LEU A 62 -10.18 9.07 -3.45
N TYR A 63 -9.16 8.90 -4.30
CA TYR A 63 -8.05 9.84 -4.41
C TYR A 63 -8.52 11.23 -4.85
N GLU A 64 -9.31 11.33 -5.91
CA GLU A 64 -9.85 12.61 -6.36
C GLU A 64 -10.78 13.26 -5.31
N LYS A 65 -11.55 12.45 -4.57
CA LYS A 65 -12.36 12.95 -3.45
C LYS A 65 -11.50 13.54 -2.33
N LEU A 66 -10.42 12.86 -1.96
CA LEU A 66 -9.49 13.36 -0.94
C LEU A 66 -8.82 14.65 -1.43
N LYS A 67 -8.21 14.61 -2.62
CA LYS A 67 -7.54 15.76 -3.25
C LYS A 67 -8.45 16.98 -3.37
N ALA A 68 -9.72 16.79 -3.72
CA ALA A 68 -10.69 17.89 -3.80
C ALA A 68 -11.05 18.51 -2.44
N SER A 69 -10.82 17.78 -1.34
CA SER A 69 -11.01 18.27 0.03
C SER A 69 -9.76 18.91 0.62
N GLU A 70 -8.62 18.76 -0.04
CA GLU A 70 -7.33 19.30 0.37
C GLU A 70 -7.08 20.68 -0.26
N SER A 71 -6.16 21.43 0.34
CA SER A 71 -5.72 22.73 -0.16
C SER A 71 -4.78 22.59 -1.37
N GLU A 72 -4.01 23.63 -1.70
CA GLU A 72 -3.07 23.61 -2.84
C GLU A 72 -2.00 22.50 -2.75
N GLU A 73 -1.61 22.10 -1.54
CA GLU A 73 -0.68 20.99 -1.29
C GLU A 73 -1.43 19.74 -0.78
N LEU A 74 -1.01 18.57 -1.28
CA LEU A 74 -1.55 17.27 -0.83
C LEU A 74 -1.08 16.96 0.59
N SER A 75 -1.97 16.37 1.38
CA SER A 75 -1.62 15.82 2.69
C SER A 75 -0.65 14.64 2.57
N VAL A 76 -0.19 14.14 3.72
CA VAL A 76 0.61 12.90 3.76
C VAL A 76 -0.21 11.74 3.18
N GLU A 77 -1.49 11.64 3.52
CA GLU A 77 -2.42 10.65 3.00
C GLU A 77 -2.64 10.80 1.48
N GLY A 78 -2.78 12.03 0.99
CA GLY A 78 -2.94 12.33 -0.43
C GLY A 78 -1.71 11.90 -1.24
N ASN A 79 -0.51 12.21 -0.76
CA ASN A 79 0.74 11.77 -1.37
C ASN A 79 0.88 10.24 -1.34
N GLN A 80 0.50 9.59 -0.23
CA GLN A 80 0.57 8.13 -0.13
C GLN A 80 -0.43 7.44 -1.07
N MET A 81 -1.63 7.96 -1.25
CA MET A 81 -2.60 7.43 -2.22
C MET A 81 -2.11 7.57 -3.66
N ALA A 82 -1.47 8.69 -3.99
CA ALA A 82 -0.86 8.89 -5.31
C ALA A 82 0.23 7.85 -5.57
N LEU A 83 1.15 7.67 -4.61
CA LEU A 83 2.20 6.65 -4.68
C LEU A 83 1.62 5.24 -4.82
N ASP A 84 0.60 4.90 -4.02
CA ASP A 84 -0.05 3.59 -4.10
C ASP A 84 -0.68 3.32 -5.47
N LEU A 85 -1.29 4.32 -6.09
CA LEU A 85 -1.85 4.21 -7.44
C LEU A 85 -0.75 3.97 -8.49
N GLU A 86 0.43 4.58 -8.33
CA GLU A 86 1.58 4.34 -9.19
C GLU A 86 2.14 2.92 -9.01
N LEU A 87 2.25 2.46 -7.77
CA LEU A 87 2.71 1.11 -7.47
C LEU A 87 1.80 0.03 -8.08
N LEU A 88 0.50 0.31 -8.26
CA LEU A 88 -0.46 -0.59 -8.90
C LEU A 88 -0.40 -0.62 -10.44
N GLU A 89 0.41 0.21 -11.08
CA GLU A 89 0.55 0.28 -12.55
C GLU A 89 0.85 -1.08 -13.22
N PRO A 90 1.72 -1.96 -12.68
CA PRO A 90 1.92 -3.31 -13.22
C PRO A 90 0.63 -4.12 -13.34
N LEU A 91 -0.27 -4.00 -12.36
CA LEU A 91 -1.56 -4.68 -12.37
C LEU A 91 -2.53 -4.04 -13.36
N ARG A 92 -2.48 -2.71 -13.53
CA ARG A 92 -3.25 -1.97 -14.54
C ARG A 92 -2.87 -2.36 -15.96
N GLN A 93 -1.58 -2.45 -16.25
CA GLN A 93 -1.06 -2.94 -17.53
C GLN A 93 -1.56 -4.37 -17.80
N LEU A 94 -1.45 -5.24 -16.81
CA LEU A 94 -1.87 -6.64 -16.93
C LEU A 94 -3.39 -6.77 -17.16
N ALA A 95 -4.20 -5.98 -16.45
CA ALA A 95 -5.66 -6.00 -16.54
C ALA A 95 -6.19 -5.53 -17.92
N ASN A 96 -5.39 -4.75 -18.64
CA ASN A 96 -5.69 -4.26 -19.98
C ASN A 96 -5.06 -5.11 -21.10
N SER A 97 -4.39 -6.20 -20.76
CA SER A 97 -3.68 -7.08 -21.69
C SER A 97 -4.48 -8.33 -22.09
N LYS A 98 -3.87 -9.17 -22.93
CA LYS A 98 -4.36 -10.52 -23.26
C LYS A 98 -3.78 -11.62 -22.37
N PHE A 99 -3.02 -11.26 -21.33
CA PHE A 99 -2.30 -12.19 -20.45
C PHE A 99 -1.33 -13.14 -21.18
N ASP A 100 -0.77 -12.72 -22.31
CA ASP A 100 0.28 -13.47 -22.98
C ASP A 100 1.63 -13.33 -22.23
N LYS A 101 2.61 -14.14 -22.64
CA LYS A 101 3.93 -14.14 -22.01
C LYS A 101 4.63 -12.78 -22.07
N ALA A 102 4.34 -11.95 -23.08
CA ALA A 102 4.95 -10.63 -23.19
C ALA A 102 4.34 -9.67 -22.17
N ALA A 103 3.02 -9.62 -22.07
CA ALA A 103 2.32 -8.82 -21.06
C ALA A 103 2.74 -9.19 -19.62
N CYS A 104 2.90 -10.49 -19.36
CA CYS A 104 3.36 -10.96 -18.05
C CYS A 104 4.82 -10.58 -17.75
N ARG A 105 5.70 -10.54 -18.75
CA ARG A 105 7.08 -10.06 -18.56
C ARG A 105 7.10 -8.56 -18.32
N GLU A 106 6.29 -7.80 -19.06
CA GLU A 106 6.20 -6.35 -18.94
C GLU A 106 5.71 -5.95 -17.55
N ALA A 107 4.63 -6.57 -17.08
CA ALA A 107 4.11 -6.30 -15.73
C ALA A 107 5.16 -6.60 -14.65
N ARG A 108 5.90 -7.71 -14.74
CA ARG A 108 7.00 -8.02 -13.80
C ARG A 108 8.12 -6.99 -13.88
N HIS A 109 8.49 -6.57 -15.10
CA HIS A 109 9.54 -5.56 -15.29
C HIS A 109 9.12 -4.22 -14.70
N SER A 110 7.88 -3.78 -14.97
CA SER A 110 7.28 -2.58 -14.39
C SER A 110 7.30 -2.63 -12.85
N ASN A 111 6.92 -3.76 -12.25
CA ASN A 111 6.96 -3.94 -10.79
C ASN A 111 8.40 -3.86 -10.23
N GLN A 112 9.40 -4.32 -10.97
CA GLN A 112 10.82 -4.23 -10.57
C GLN A 112 11.38 -2.81 -10.67
N MET A 113 10.85 -1.98 -11.57
CA MET A 113 11.27 -0.59 -11.71
C MET A 113 10.72 0.29 -10.59
N ASN A 114 9.63 -0.13 -9.94
CA ASN A 114 9.00 0.55 -8.81
C ASN A 114 9.69 0.27 -7.45
N VAL A 115 10.86 -0.38 -7.42
CA VAL A 115 11.50 -0.82 -6.17
C VAL A 115 12.37 0.26 -5.54
N THR A 116 11.83 0.88 -4.49
CA THR A 116 12.60 1.54 -3.43
C THR A 116 12.72 0.59 -2.21
N PRO A 117 13.69 0.79 -1.31
CA PRO A 117 13.74 0.05 -0.04
C PRO A 117 12.45 0.17 0.79
N GLU A 118 11.79 1.32 0.73
CA GLU A 118 10.59 1.67 1.48
C GLU A 118 9.35 0.92 0.93
N ASP A 119 9.26 0.74 -0.39
CA ASP A 119 8.09 0.15 -1.06
C ASP A 119 8.22 -1.37 -1.30
N LYS A 120 9.33 -1.97 -0.84
CA LYS A 120 9.68 -3.37 -1.13
C LYS A 120 8.57 -4.36 -0.74
N GLU A 121 7.96 -4.17 0.43
CA GLU A 121 6.89 -5.06 0.90
C GLU A 121 5.69 -5.04 -0.04
N GLN A 122 5.28 -3.84 -0.49
CA GLN A 122 4.16 -3.69 -1.41
C GLN A 122 4.49 -4.28 -2.80
N ASN A 123 5.70 -4.04 -3.30
CA ASN A 123 6.18 -4.64 -4.54
C ASN A 123 6.21 -6.18 -4.49
N ASP A 124 6.60 -6.77 -3.35
CA ASP A 124 6.57 -8.22 -3.15
C ASP A 124 5.13 -8.77 -3.14
N VAL A 125 4.16 -8.02 -2.61
CA VAL A 125 2.74 -8.39 -2.66
C VAL A 125 2.22 -8.33 -4.10
N ILE A 126 2.54 -7.27 -4.84
CA ILE A 126 2.15 -7.11 -6.25
C ILE A 126 2.76 -8.21 -7.12
N GLU A 127 4.04 -8.55 -6.89
CA GLU A 127 4.70 -9.65 -7.59
C GLU A 127 3.96 -10.99 -7.37
N LYS A 128 3.50 -11.28 -6.14
CA LYS A 128 2.71 -12.49 -5.87
C LYS A 128 1.40 -12.50 -6.64
N VAL A 129 0.73 -11.35 -6.76
CA VAL A 129 -0.48 -11.23 -7.58
C VAL A 129 -0.13 -11.52 -9.05
N ILE A 130 0.90 -10.87 -9.61
CA ILE A 130 1.35 -11.10 -10.98
C ILE A 130 1.66 -12.58 -11.21
N GLN A 131 2.41 -13.23 -10.32
CA GLN A 131 2.72 -14.66 -10.41
C GLN A 131 1.47 -15.55 -10.39
N SER A 132 0.46 -15.20 -9.59
CA SER A 132 -0.78 -15.98 -9.52
C SER A 132 -1.59 -15.91 -10.83
N ILE A 133 -1.52 -14.78 -11.53
CA ILE A 133 -2.21 -14.51 -12.80
C ILE A 133 -1.41 -15.04 -13.99
N CYS A 134 -0.10 -14.84 -14.01
CA CYS A 134 0.83 -15.12 -15.10
C CYS A 134 1.52 -16.49 -14.99
N LYS A 135 0.71 -17.55 -15.03
CA LYS A 135 1.16 -18.96 -15.02
C LYS A 135 1.95 -19.34 -16.27
#